data_AF-A0A2J8IZM6-F1
#
_entry.id   AF-A0A2J8IZM6-F1
#
_cell.length_a   1.000
_cell.length_b   1.000
_cell.length_c   1.000
_cell.angle_alpha   90.00
_cell.angle_beta   90.00
_cell.angle_gamma   90.00
#
_symmetry.space_group_name_H-M   'P 1'
#
loop_
_entity.id
_entity.type
_entity.pdbx_description
1 polymer ?
#
loop_
_entity_poly.entity_id
_entity_poly.type
_entity_poly.pdbx_seq_one_letter_code
_entity_poly.pdbx_strand_id
1 'polypeptide(L)'
;MRTEAEAAGPPLEPGDFVQLPVPVIQQLYHWDCGLACSRMVLRYLGQLDDSEFERALQKLQLTRSIWTIDLAYLMHHFGVRHRFCTQTLGVDKGYKNQSFYRKHFDTEETRVNQLFAQAKACKVLVE
;
A
#
# COMPACT_ATOMS: atom_id res chain seq x y z
N MET A 1 1.71 -17.00 -16.83
CA MET A 1 2.79 -16.00 -16.81
C MET A 1 2.60 -15.14 -18.03
N ARG A 2 2.21 -13.87 -17.87
CA ARG A 2 2.29 -12.91 -18.98
C ARG A 2 3.75 -12.48 -19.10
N THR A 3 4.29 -12.47 -20.31
CA THR A 3 5.65 -11.99 -20.58
C THR A 3 5.70 -10.47 -20.44
N GLU A 4 6.87 -9.89 -20.18
CA GLU A 4 7.06 -8.44 -20.07
C GLU A 4 6.53 -7.67 -21.31
N ALA A 5 6.49 -8.34 -22.47
CA ALA A 5 5.94 -7.82 -23.72
C ALA A 5 4.41 -7.66 -23.72
N GLU A 6 3.66 -8.44 -22.94
CA GLU A 6 2.19 -8.35 -22.87
C GLU A 6 1.68 -7.20 -21.98
N ALA A 7 2.58 -6.56 -21.22
CA ALA A 7 2.24 -5.43 -20.34
C ALA A 7 2.44 -4.05 -21.02
N ALA A 8 3.11 -4.01 -22.17
CA ALA A 8 3.32 -2.78 -22.91
C ALA A 8 2.05 -2.44 -23.70
N GLY A 9 1.32 -1.42 -23.22
CA GLY A 9 0.26 -0.79 -23.99
C GLY A 9 0.79 -0.18 -25.30
N PRO A 10 -0.09 0.39 -26.15
CA PRO A 10 0.34 1.05 -27.37
C PRO A 10 1.41 2.13 -27.07
N PRO A 11 2.35 2.38 -28.00
CA PRO A 11 3.32 3.46 -27.85
C PRO A 11 2.57 4.77 -27.64
N LEU A 12 2.82 5.43 -26.51
CA LEU A 12 2.21 6.71 -26.19
C LEU A 12 3.06 7.83 -26.84
N GLU A 13 2.40 8.85 -27.36
CA GLU A 13 3.06 9.98 -28.04
C GLU A 13 4.01 10.74 -27.11
N PRO A 14 5.21 11.16 -27.56
CA PRO A 14 6.18 11.86 -26.70
C PRO A 14 5.62 13.21 -26.23
N GLY A 15 5.19 13.31 -24.97
CA GLY A 15 4.79 14.60 -24.37
C GLY A 15 3.76 14.52 -23.25
N ASP A 16 2.92 13.47 -23.20
CA ASP A 16 1.76 13.45 -22.30
C ASP A 16 1.97 12.69 -20.98
N PHE A 17 3.13 12.04 -20.80
CA PHE A 17 3.39 11.20 -19.64
C PHE A 17 4.89 11.11 -19.33
N VAL A 18 5.18 10.85 -18.05
CA VAL A 18 6.52 10.56 -17.56
C VAL A 18 6.55 9.09 -17.17
N GLN A 19 7.44 8.31 -17.78
CA GLN A 19 7.69 6.93 -17.38
C GLN A 19 8.86 6.89 -16.39
N LEU A 20 8.57 6.48 -15.17
CA LEU A 20 9.59 6.29 -14.14
C LEU A 20 10.17 4.87 -14.26
N PRO A 21 11.51 4.69 -14.13
CA PRO A 21 12.15 3.37 -14.16
C PRO A 21 11.95 2.64 -12.82
N VAL A 22 10.70 2.35 -12.49
CA VAL A 22 10.33 1.62 -11.27
C VAL A 22 10.58 0.12 -11.50
N PRO A 23 11.34 -0.57 -10.62
CA PRO A 23 11.56 -2.00 -10.78
C PRO A 23 10.27 -2.78 -10.55
N VAL A 24 10.04 -3.81 -11.36
CA VAL A 24 8.89 -4.71 -11.20
C VAL A 24 9.20 -5.74 -10.12
N ILE A 25 8.33 -5.82 -9.11
CA ILE A 25 8.39 -6.83 -8.05
C ILE A 25 7.08 -7.62 -8.06
N GLN A 26 7.19 -8.93 -8.26
CA GLN A 26 6.05 -9.84 -8.25
C GLN A 26 5.54 -10.04 -6.82
N GLN A 27 4.24 -9.86 -6.60
CA GLN A 27 3.58 -10.24 -5.34
C GLN A 27 3.71 -11.76 -5.13
N LEU A 28 3.91 -12.20 -3.88
CA LEU A 28 4.15 -13.61 -3.55
C LEU A 28 2.88 -14.33 -3.13
N TYR A 29 1.89 -13.60 -2.62
CA TYR A 29 0.62 -14.13 -2.14
C TYR A 29 -0.55 -13.38 -2.80
N HIS A 30 -1.78 -13.78 -2.51
CA HIS A 30 -2.96 -13.07 -3.03
C HIS A 30 -3.29 -11.79 -2.26
N TRP A 31 -2.64 -11.57 -1.12
CA TRP A 31 -2.98 -10.50 -0.16
C TRP A 31 -1.92 -9.39 -0.08
N ASP A 32 -0.72 -9.59 -0.65
CA ASP A 32 0.45 -8.72 -0.47
C ASP A 32 0.70 -7.76 -1.65
N CYS A 33 -0.26 -7.60 -2.57
CA CYS A 33 -0.09 -6.73 -3.73
C CYS A 33 0.28 -5.29 -3.36
N GLY A 34 -0.34 -4.74 -2.30
CA GLY A 34 -0.01 -3.42 -1.76
C GLY A 34 1.43 -3.34 -1.24
N LEU A 35 1.92 -4.40 -0.58
CA LEU A 35 3.29 -4.48 -0.10
C LEU A 35 4.30 -4.58 -1.25
N ALA A 36 3.99 -5.37 -2.28
CA ALA A 36 4.80 -5.46 -3.50
C ALA A 36 4.91 -4.08 -4.16
N CYS A 37 3.79 -3.37 -4.33
CA CYS A 37 3.77 -2.00 -4.84
C CYS A 37 4.60 -1.03 -4.00
N SER A 38 4.47 -1.06 -2.67
CA SER A 38 5.29 -0.23 -1.78
C SER A 38 6.79 -0.54 -1.93
N ARG A 39 7.18 -1.81 -2.03
CA ARG A 39 8.59 -2.19 -2.28
C ARG A 39 9.09 -1.65 -3.62
N MET A 40 8.28 -1.69 -4.68
CA MET A 40 8.66 -1.13 -5.98
C MET A 40 8.97 0.37 -5.86
N VAL A 41 8.09 1.13 -5.19
CA VAL A 41 8.29 2.57 -4.95
C VAL A 41 9.51 2.84 -4.07
N LEU A 42 9.69 2.10 -2.98
CA LEU A 42 10.83 2.28 -2.07
C LEU A 42 12.17 1.96 -2.75
N ARG A 43 12.24 0.92 -3.60
CA ARG A 43 13.44 0.65 -4.41
C ARG A 43 13.72 1.77 -5.39
N TYR A 44 12.70 2.26 -6.08
CA TYR A 44 12.84 3.39 -7.00
C TYR A 44 13.39 4.64 -6.31
N LEU A 45 12.96 4.92 -5.08
CA LEU A 45 13.45 6.05 -4.29
C LEU A 45 14.82 5.83 -3.64
N GLY A 46 15.43 4.64 -3.78
CA GLY A 46 16.69 4.30 -3.13
C GLY A 46 16.57 4.14 -1.60
N GLN A 47 15.37 3.82 -1.10
CA GLN A 47 15.03 3.77 0.32
C GLN A 47 14.73 2.35 0.83
N LEU A 48 15.13 1.30 0.11
CA LEU A 48 14.83 -0.08 0.51
C LEU A 48 16.08 -0.88 0.89
N ASP A 49 16.19 -1.20 2.17
CA ASP A 49 16.88 -2.38 2.68
C ASP A 49 15.83 -3.47 2.98
N ASP A 50 15.97 -4.66 2.37
CA ASP A 50 14.98 -5.74 2.53
C ASP A 50 14.82 -6.18 4.00
N SER A 51 15.90 -6.13 4.80
CA SER A 51 15.85 -6.47 6.23
C SER A 51 15.12 -5.40 7.05
N GLU A 52 15.25 -4.14 6.66
CA GLU A 52 14.51 -3.02 7.26
C GLU A 52 13.02 -3.10 6.91
N PHE A 53 12.69 -3.51 5.69
CA PHE A 53 11.31 -3.70 5.25
C PHE A 53 10.58 -4.72 6.12
N GLU A 54 11.15 -5.90 6.34
CA GLU A 54 10.55 -6.92 7.20
C GLU A 54 10.40 -6.43 8.65
N ARG A 55 11.39 -5.70 9.18
CA ARG A 55 11.31 -5.08 10.51
C ARG A 55 10.22 -4.02 10.60
N ALA A 56 10.02 -3.23 9.54
CA ALA A 56 8.95 -2.24 9.47
C ALA A 56 7.57 -2.92 9.50
N LEU A 57 7.37 -4.00 8.75
CA LEU A 57 6.13 -4.78 8.76
C LEU A 57 5.80 -5.29 10.17
N GLN A 58 6.80 -5.80 10.90
CA GLN A 58 6.62 -6.26 12.28
C GLN A 58 6.34 -5.12 13.25
N LYS A 59 7.10 -4.01 13.17
CA LYS A 59 6.96 -2.86 14.07
C LYS A 59 5.61 -2.17 13.94
N LEU A 60 5.11 -2.07 12.71
CA LEU A 60 3.80 -1.49 12.41
C LEU A 60 2.66 -2.51 12.55
N GLN A 61 2.98 -3.77 12.90
CA GLN A 61 2.03 -4.85 13.12
C GLN A 61 1.11 -5.11 11.91
N LEU A 62 1.67 -5.03 10.69
CA LEU A 62 0.89 -5.29 9.47
C LEU A 62 0.48 -6.77 9.44
N THR A 63 -0.79 -7.01 9.13
CA THR A 63 -1.37 -8.35 9.04
C THR A 63 -1.41 -8.83 7.59
N ARG A 64 -2.01 -9.99 7.33
CA ARG A 64 -2.30 -10.44 5.95
C ARG A 64 -3.54 -9.73 5.35
N SER A 65 -4.13 -8.78 6.06
CA SER A 65 -5.23 -7.94 5.60
C SER A 65 -4.71 -6.51 5.52
N ILE A 66 -4.10 -6.19 4.38
CA ILE A 66 -3.44 -4.91 4.14
C ILE A 66 -4.47 -3.89 3.65
N TRP A 67 -4.55 -2.75 4.34
CA TRP A 67 -5.37 -1.61 3.95
C TRP A 67 -4.49 -0.46 3.45
N THR A 68 -5.05 0.46 2.65
CA THR A 68 -4.28 1.60 2.14
C THR A 68 -3.70 2.48 3.25
N ILE A 69 -4.37 2.58 4.40
CA ILE A 69 -3.83 3.29 5.57
C ILE A 69 -2.58 2.59 6.13
N ASP A 70 -2.50 1.25 6.10
CA ASP A 70 -1.30 0.51 6.52
C ASP A 70 -0.11 0.88 5.63
N LEU A 71 -0.36 1.01 4.32
CA LEU A 71 0.65 1.42 3.36
C LEU A 71 1.09 2.87 3.61
N ALA A 72 0.18 3.79 3.95
CA ALA A 72 0.54 5.16 4.29
C ALA A 72 1.48 5.22 5.52
N TYR A 73 1.18 4.44 6.56
CA TYR A 73 2.07 4.29 7.72
C TYR A 73 3.43 3.69 7.35
N LEU A 74 3.43 2.69 6.45
CA LEU A 74 4.66 2.10 5.93
C LEU A 74 5.51 3.11 5.16
N MET A 75 4.90 3.87 4.25
CA MET A 75 5.60 4.92 3.49
C MET A 75 6.12 6.03 4.41
N HIS A 76 5.36 6.40 5.45
CA HIS A 76 5.81 7.34 6.47
C HIS A 76 7.03 6.81 7.24
N HIS A 77 7.05 5.52 7.59
CA HIS A 77 8.16 4.89 8.30
C HIS A 77 9.49 5.02 7.56
N PHE A 78 9.46 4.89 6.23
CA PHE A 78 10.61 5.07 5.34
C PHE A 78 10.91 6.54 4.98
N GLY A 79 10.19 7.49 5.59
CA GLY A 79 10.39 8.92 5.33
C GLY A 79 9.90 9.39 3.97
N VAL A 80 9.05 8.61 3.28
CA VAL A 80 8.46 9.02 2.00
C VAL A 80 7.42 10.09 2.26
N ARG A 81 7.62 11.28 1.67
CA ARG A 81 6.60 12.33 1.67
C ARG A 81 5.45 11.92 0.77
N HIS A 82 4.28 11.75 1.36
CA HIS A 82 3.07 11.35 0.64
C HIS A 82 1.83 11.98 1.29
N ARG A 83 0.70 11.83 0.59
CA ARG A 83 -0.63 12.21 1.04
C ARG A 83 -1.58 11.08 0.69
N PHE A 84 -2.31 10.57 1.68
CA PHE A 84 -3.34 9.56 1.47
C PHE A 84 -4.70 10.24 1.32
N CYS A 85 -5.23 10.27 0.11
CA CYS A 85 -6.56 10.79 -0.17
C CYS A 85 -7.59 9.65 -0.14
N THR A 86 -8.70 9.83 0.59
CA THR A 86 -9.78 8.84 0.67
C THR A 86 -11.16 9.52 0.69
N GLN A 87 -12.17 8.84 0.16
CA GLN A 87 -13.57 9.29 0.30
C GLN A 87 -14.15 8.90 1.66
N THR A 88 -13.63 7.83 2.26
CA THR A 88 -14.12 7.29 3.53
C THR A 88 -12.96 7.24 4.53
N LEU A 89 -13.15 7.89 5.68
CA LEU A 89 -12.25 7.76 6.83
C LEU A 89 -12.65 6.50 7.62
N GLY A 90 -11.78 5.51 7.65
CA GLY A 90 -12.06 4.22 8.28
C GLY A 90 -12.54 3.16 7.31
N VAL A 91 -13.22 2.16 7.84
CA VAL A 91 -13.80 1.07 7.05
C VAL A 91 -15.20 1.42 6.59
N ASP A 92 -15.45 1.29 5.29
CA ASP A 92 -16.79 1.35 4.74
C ASP A 92 -17.56 0.05 5.03
N LYS A 93 -18.59 0.16 5.87
CA LYS A 93 -19.45 -0.96 6.29
C LYS A 93 -20.21 -1.61 5.15
N GLY A 94 -20.37 -0.94 4.00
CA GLY A 94 -20.96 -1.51 2.79
C GLY A 94 -20.20 -2.73 2.26
N TYR A 95 -18.91 -2.86 2.57
CA TYR A 95 -18.07 -3.97 2.14
C TYR A 95 -18.14 -5.21 3.05
N LYS A 96 -18.90 -5.15 4.16
CA LYS A 96 -18.98 -6.25 5.14
C LYS A 96 -19.37 -7.60 4.56
N ASN A 97 -20.18 -7.60 3.50
CA ASN A 97 -20.68 -8.81 2.86
C ASN A 97 -19.76 -9.37 1.75
N GLN A 98 -18.68 -8.65 1.38
CA GLN A 98 -17.74 -9.17 0.39
C GLN A 98 -16.90 -10.29 0.98
N SER A 99 -16.72 -11.37 0.21
CA SER A 99 -16.06 -12.61 0.62
C SER A 99 -14.65 -12.37 1.16
N PHE A 100 -13.94 -11.37 0.63
CA PHE A 100 -12.60 -10.98 1.06
C PHE A 100 -12.55 -10.50 2.52
N TYR A 101 -13.52 -9.68 2.95
CA TYR A 101 -13.51 -9.07 4.28
C TYR A 101 -14.29 -9.85 5.35
N ARG A 102 -15.16 -10.78 4.93
CA ARG A 102 -16.16 -11.43 5.79
C ARG A 102 -15.61 -12.17 7.01
N LYS A 103 -14.39 -12.73 6.95
CA LYS A 103 -13.83 -13.54 8.06
C LYS A 103 -13.25 -12.72 9.21
N HIS A 104 -12.78 -11.49 8.95
CA HIS A 104 -12.04 -10.68 9.93
C HIS A 104 -12.56 -9.23 10.03
N PHE A 105 -13.75 -8.95 9.50
CA PHE A 105 -14.28 -7.60 9.33
C PHE A 105 -14.26 -6.78 10.62
N ASP A 106 -14.82 -7.30 11.71
CA ASP A 106 -15.02 -6.50 12.93
C ASP A 106 -13.69 -6.19 13.66
N THR A 107 -12.72 -7.11 13.63
CA THR A 107 -11.36 -6.89 14.16
C THR A 107 -10.58 -5.91 13.31
N GLU A 108 -10.63 -6.05 11.98
CA GLU A 108 -9.96 -5.16 11.04
C GLU A 108 -10.59 -3.76 11.03
N GLU A 109 -11.91 -3.66 11.19
CA GLU A 109 -12.63 -2.38 11.34
C GLU A 109 -12.10 -1.60 12.53
N THR A 110 -11.98 -2.24 13.69
CA THR A 110 -11.48 -1.58 14.90
C THR A 110 -10.05 -1.07 14.70
N ARG A 111 -9.17 -1.93 14.16
CA ARG A 111 -7.75 -1.61 13.91
C ARG A 111 -7.59 -0.47 12.90
N VAL A 112 -8.26 -0.55 11.76
CA VAL A 112 -8.19 0.45 10.68
C VAL A 112 -8.73 1.79 11.17
N ASN A 113 -9.88 1.80 11.86
CA ASN A 113 -10.43 3.03 12.43
C ASN A 113 -9.47 3.68 13.45
N GLN A 114 -8.77 2.89 14.25
CA GLN A 114 -7.73 3.41 15.16
C GLN A 114 -6.56 4.04 14.42
N LEU A 115 -6.09 3.45 13.32
CA LEU A 115 -5.04 4.03 12.48
C LEU A 115 -5.48 5.37 11.90
N PHE A 116 -6.70 5.49 11.39
CA PHE A 116 -7.23 6.77 10.93
C PHE A 116 -7.31 7.80 12.06
N ALA A 117 -7.77 7.41 13.25
CA ALA A 117 -7.85 8.31 14.41
C ALA A 117 -6.48 8.81 14.87
N GLN A 118 -5.44 7.98 14.74
CA GLN A 118 -4.07 8.29 15.17
C GLN A 118 -3.22 8.96 14.08
N ALA A 119 -3.65 8.94 12.82
CA ALA A 119 -2.85 9.35 11.67
C ALA A 119 -2.19 10.73 11.86
N LYS A 120 -2.97 11.73 12.30
CA LYS A 120 -2.47 13.08 12.56
C LYS A 120 -1.39 13.11 13.64
N ALA A 121 -1.57 12.37 14.74
CA ALA A 121 -0.59 12.28 15.83
C ALA A 121 0.69 11.56 15.38
N CYS A 122 0.55 10.57 14.50
CA CYS A 122 1.64 9.84 13.87
C CYS A 122 2.26 10.56 12.67
N LYS A 123 1.83 11.79 12.33
CA LYS A 123 2.29 12.56 11.17
C LYS A 123 2.07 11.86 9.81
N VAL A 124 1.08 10.98 9.74
CA VAL A 124 0.56 10.39 8.51
C VAL A 124 -0.53 11.32 7.98
N LEU A 125 -0.35 11.85 6.77
CA LEU A 125 -1.23 12.85 6.18
C LEU A 125 -2.37 12.17 5.42
N VAL A 126 -3.58 12.29 5.97
CA VAL A 126 -4.82 11.75 5.38
C VAL A 126 -5.75 12.91 5.05
N GLU A 127 -6.31 12.91 3.85
CA GLU A 127 -7.33 13.85 3.36
C GLU A 127 -8.59 13.15 2.87
#